data_AF-A9A0Z5-F1
#
_entry.id   AF-A9A0Z5-F1
#
_cell.length_a   1.000
_cell.length_b   1.000
_cell.length_c   1.000
_cell.angle_alpha   90.00
_cell.angle_beta   90.00
_cell.angle_gamma   90.00
#
_symmetry.space_group_name_H-M   'P 1'
#
loop_
_entity.id
_entity.type
_entity.pdbx_description
1 polymer ?
#
loop_
_entity_poly.entity_id
_entity_poly.type
_entity_poly.pdbx_seq_one_letter_code
_entity_poly.pdbx_strand_id
1 'polypeptide(L)'
;MTDSAFFNIIPVIKNVLKTPGGSMHTNTIKVDLKPEILIQAVMNMKKKQREAFLEDLLASTSPDYLKSIKEARDDYKAGRIKTHDEVFEE
;
A
#
# COMPACT_ATOMS: atom_id res chain seq x y z
N MET A 1 -17.65 17.85 13.41
CA MET A 1 -18.58 16.85 12.85
C MET A 1 -17.74 15.80 12.16
N THR A 2 -17.86 14.58 12.64
CA THR A 2 -17.04 13.41 12.33
C THR A 2 -17.21 12.98 10.88
N ASP A 3 -16.18 13.11 10.06
CA ASP A 3 -16.11 12.34 8.83
C ASP A 3 -15.16 11.16 9.02
N SER A 4 -15.72 10.13 9.64
CA SER A 4 -15.09 8.86 10.04
C SER A 4 -14.81 7.92 8.85
N ALA A 5 -14.63 8.45 7.64
CA ALA A 5 -14.51 7.65 6.42
C ALA A 5 -13.12 7.66 5.77
N PHE A 6 -12.25 8.62 6.06
CA PHE A 6 -10.93 8.72 5.40
C PHE A 6 -9.82 7.86 6.03
N PHE A 7 -10.05 7.29 7.22
CA PHE A 7 -9.04 6.53 7.96
C PHE A 7 -8.86 5.07 7.50
N ASN A 8 -9.58 4.60 6.48
CA ASN A 8 -9.67 3.17 6.14
C ASN A 8 -8.96 2.72 4.85
N ILE A 9 -8.02 3.50 4.30
CA ILE A 9 -7.30 3.09 3.07
C ILE A 9 -5.98 2.35 3.38
N ILE A 10 -5.62 2.13 4.66
CA ILE A 10 -4.53 1.18 5.00
C ILE A 10 -4.89 0.28 6.20
N PRO A 11 -5.72 -0.76 6.02
CA PRO A 11 -5.68 -1.94 6.89
C PRO A 11 -5.04 -3.15 6.20
N VAL A 12 -5.02 -3.21 4.85
CA VAL A 12 -4.63 -4.44 4.13
C VAL A 12 -3.12 -4.71 4.23
N ILE A 13 -2.28 -3.69 4.07
CA ILE A 13 -0.81 -3.88 4.09
C ILE A 13 -0.27 -3.93 5.53
N LYS A 14 -0.99 -3.34 6.50
CA LYS A 14 -0.54 -3.31 7.91
C LYS A 14 -0.86 -4.58 8.70
N ASN A 15 -1.90 -5.32 8.31
CA ASN A 15 -2.31 -6.54 9.01
C ASN A 15 -1.48 -7.79 8.64
N VAL A 16 -0.60 -7.72 7.65
CA VAL A 16 0.29 -8.85 7.30
C VAL A 16 1.58 -8.85 8.12
N LEU A 17 1.97 -7.72 8.75
CA LEU A 17 3.31 -7.59 9.35
C LEU A 17 3.35 -7.06 10.79
N LYS A 18 2.23 -7.03 11.53
CA LYS A 18 2.25 -6.59 12.93
C LYS A 18 1.44 -7.49 13.87
N THR A 19 2.05 -8.59 14.30
CA THR A 19 1.66 -9.30 15.53
C THR A 19 2.53 -8.82 16.70
N PRO A 20 1.94 -8.36 17.82
CA PRO A 20 2.71 -8.06 19.03
C PRO A 20 2.95 -9.36 19.81
N GLY A 21 4.21 -9.68 20.09
CA GLY A 21 4.61 -10.59 21.17
C GLY A 21 4.13 -12.05 21.04
N GLY A 22 4.77 -12.82 20.17
CA GLY A 22 4.69 -14.28 20.18
C GLY A 22 5.82 -14.87 19.35
N SER A 23 6.56 -15.83 19.92
CA SER A 23 7.65 -16.56 19.25
C SER A 23 7.18 -17.12 17.91
N MET A 24 7.62 -16.51 16.80
CA MET A 24 7.27 -16.91 15.44
C MET A 24 8.13 -18.09 15.02
N HIS A 25 7.58 -19.30 15.10
CA HIS A 25 8.10 -20.41 14.31
C HIS A 25 7.76 -20.11 12.83
N THR A 26 8.74 -19.60 12.08
CA THR A 26 8.59 -19.37 10.64
C THR A 26 8.70 -20.70 9.91
N ASN A 27 7.60 -21.45 9.88
CA ASN A 27 7.49 -22.60 8.99
C ASN A 27 7.36 -22.07 7.56
N THR A 28 8.49 -21.93 6.88
CA THR A 28 8.54 -21.54 5.47
C THR A 28 8.12 -22.71 4.60
N ILE A 29 6.98 -22.59 3.93
CA ILE A 29 6.54 -23.56 2.92
C ILE A 29 7.04 -23.07 1.56
N LYS A 30 7.84 -23.89 0.88
CA LYS A 30 8.23 -23.64 -0.51
C LYS A 30 7.09 -24.09 -1.42
N VAL A 31 6.55 -23.16 -2.20
CA VAL A 31 5.50 -23.43 -3.19
C VAL A 31 6.03 -23.04 -4.56
N ASP A 32 6.10 -24.01 -5.46
CA ASP A 32 6.44 -23.75 -6.85
C ASP A 32 5.18 -23.29 -7.59
N LEU A 33 5.13 -22.00 -7.90
CA LEU A 33 4.02 -21.39 -8.63
C LEU A 33 4.47 -21.00 -10.03
N LYS A 34 3.70 -21.46 -11.03
CA LYS A 34 3.88 -21.06 -12.41
C LYS A 34 3.28 -19.66 -12.64
N PRO A 35 3.99 -18.74 -13.32
CA PRO A 35 3.49 -17.38 -13.58
C PRO A 35 2.11 -17.34 -14.24
N GLU A 36 1.81 -18.31 -15.10
CA GLU A 36 0.53 -18.41 -15.81
C GLU A 36 -0.65 -18.53 -14.86
N ILE A 37 -0.47 -19.25 -13.74
CA ILE A 37 -1.53 -19.43 -12.73
C ILE A 37 -1.83 -18.09 -12.05
N LEU A 38 -0.81 -17.28 -11.77
CA LEU A 38 -0.98 -15.95 -11.20
C LEU A 38 -1.71 -15.02 -12.16
N ILE A 39 -1.32 -15.04 -13.45
CA ILE A 39 -1.96 -14.23 -14.49
C ILE A 39 -3.44 -14.60 -14.61
N GLN A 40 -3.76 -15.89 -14.66
CA GLN A 40 -5.15 -16.37 -14.72
C GLN A 40 -5.95 -15.93 -13.49
N ALA A 41 -5.38 -16.00 -12.29
CA ALA A 41 -6.04 -15.54 -11.08
C ALA A 41 -6.39 -14.04 -11.15
N VAL A 42 -5.46 -13.21 -11.63
CA VAL A 42 -5.70 -11.76 -11.81
C VAL A 42 -6.75 -11.50 -12.88
N MET A 43 -6.73 -12.24 -14.00
CA MET A 43 -7.73 -12.07 -15.07
C MET A 43 -9.15 -12.42 -14.60
N ASN A 44 -9.29 -13.43 -13.74
CA ASN A 44 -10.58 -13.88 -13.21
C ASN A 44 -11.16 -12.96 -12.11
N MET A 45 -10.42 -11.94 -11.67
CA MET A 45 -10.93 -10.95 -10.72
C MET A 45 -12.02 -10.06 -11.35
N LYS A 46 -12.93 -9.55 -10.51
CA LYS A 46 -13.87 -8.49 -10.94
C LYS A 46 -13.07 -7.26 -11.36
N LYS A 47 -13.53 -6.55 -12.39
CA LYS A 47 -12.86 -5.37 -12.97
C LYS A 47 -12.32 -4.41 -11.89
N LYS A 48 -13.17 -3.97 -10.97
CA LYS A 48 -12.80 -3.05 -9.88
C LYS A 48 -11.70 -3.60 -8.95
N GLN A 49 -11.73 -4.90 -8.64
CA GLN A 49 -10.73 -5.54 -7.79
C GLN A 49 -9.40 -5.67 -8.53
N ARG A 50 -9.45 -6.00 -9.82
CA ARG A 50 -8.27 -6.07 -10.68
C ARG A 50 -7.60 -4.71 -10.84
N GLU A 51 -8.37 -3.65 -11.08
CA GLU A 51 -7.86 -2.28 -11.19
C GLU A 51 -7.14 -1.85 -9.90
N ALA A 52 -7.80 -2.00 -8.74
CA ALA A 52 -7.18 -1.71 -7.45
C ALA A 52 -5.91 -2.52 -7.20
N PHE A 53 -5.93 -3.82 -7.51
CA PHE A 53 -4.74 -4.67 -7.36
C PHE A 53 -3.59 -4.23 -8.25
N LEU A 54 -3.86 -3.87 -9.51
CA LEU A 54 -2.82 -3.42 -10.44
C LEU A 54 -2.26 -2.05 -10.04
N GLU A 55 -3.11 -1.14 -9.56
CA GLU A 55 -2.67 0.15 -9.00
C GLU A 55 -1.74 -0.06 -7.79
N ASP A 56 -2.14 -0.92 -6.85
CA ASP A 56 -1.32 -1.27 -5.69
C ASP A 56 0.00 -1.93 -6.09
N LEU A 57 -0.04 -2.84 -7.08
CA LEU A 57 1.15 -3.51 -7.59
C LEU A 57 2.11 -2.50 -8.23
N LEU A 58 1.61 -1.63 -9.11
CA LEU A 58 2.41 -0.59 -9.75
C LEU A 58 3.03 0.36 -8.72
N ALA A 59 2.25 0.81 -7.73
CA ALA A 59 2.75 1.62 -6.63
C ALA A 59 3.84 0.89 -5.84
N SER A 60 3.68 -0.41 -5.59
CA SER A 60 4.67 -1.22 -4.87
C SER A 60 6.01 -1.35 -5.60
N THR A 61 5.99 -1.28 -6.94
CA THR A 61 7.21 -1.33 -7.76
C THR A 61 7.98 -0.02 -7.81
N SER A 62 7.44 1.07 -7.23
CA SER A 62 8.08 2.38 -7.21
C SER A 62 8.43 2.81 -5.78
N PRO A 63 9.67 2.56 -5.32
CA PRO A 63 10.14 2.96 -4.00
C PRO A 63 10.04 4.47 -3.75
N ASP A 64 10.34 5.29 -4.76
CA ASP A 64 10.32 6.74 -4.65
C ASP A 64 8.89 7.29 -4.51
N TYR A 65 7.93 6.67 -5.19
CA TYR A 65 6.51 7.02 -5.03
C TYR A 65 6.02 6.71 -3.62
N LEU A 66 6.34 5.53 -3.09
CA LEU A 66 6.00 5.15 -1.71
C LEU A 66 6.69 6.05 -0.68
N LYS A 67 7.93 6.44 -0.94
CA LYS A 67 8.69 7.37 -0.09
C LYS A 67 8.01 8.74 -0.06
N SER A 68 7.65 9.30 -1.21
CA SER A 68 6.94 10.59 -1.31
C SER A 68 5.61 10.56 -0.54
N ILE A 69 4.81 9.50 -0.70
CA ILE A 69 3.55 9.34 0.07
C ILE A 69 3.83 9.28 1.58
N LYS A 70 4.88 8.59 2.00
CA LYS A 70 5.25 8.51 3.41
C LYS A 70 5.64 9.88 3.96
N GLU A 71 6.48 10.62 3.24
CA GLU A 71 6.93 11.96 3.62
C GLU A 71 5.75 12.93 3.72
N ALA A 72 4.85 12.96 2.72
CA ALA A 72 3.66 13.80 2.75
C ALA A 72 2.75 13.50 3.96
N ARG A 73 2.60 12.22 4.34
CA ARG A 73 1.82 11.84 5.53
C ARG A 73 2.51 12.24 6.83
N ASP A 74 3.83 12.15 6.89
CA ASP A 74 4.60 12.55 8.06
C ASP A 74 4.60 14.09 8.22
N ASP A 75 4.64 14.84 7.11
CA ASP A 75 4.45 16.29 7.07
C ASP A 75 3.07 16.71 7.58
N TYR A 76 2.02 16.08 7.05
CA TYR A 76 0.64 16.35 7.49
C TYR A 76 0.46 16.09 9.00
N LYS A 77 0.96 14.96 9.51
CA LYS A 77 0.91 14.66 10.95
C LYS A 77 1.69 15.65 11.81
N ALA A 78 2.80 16.18 11.28
CA ALA A 78 3.60 17.20 11.94
C ALA A 78 2.99 18.61 11.84
N GLY A 79 1.86 18.77 11.12
CA GLY A 79 1.24 20.07 10.88
C GLY A 79 2.07 20.98 9.98
N ARG A 80 3.02 20.44 9.21
CA ARG A 80 3.81 21.21 8.25
C ARG A 80 2.93 21.60 7.08
N ILE A 81 3.00 22.85 6.68
CA ILE A 81 2.30 23.41 5.53
C ILE A 81 3.38 23.83 4.54
N LYS A 82 3.22 23.42 3.28
CA LYS A 82 4.02 23.93 2.16
C LYS A 82 3.23 24.98 1.41
N THR A 83 3.90 26.04 0.97
CA THR A 83 3.29 27.03 0.08
C THR A 83 3.16 26.48 -1.35
N HIS A 84 2.42 27.18 -2.20
CA HIS A 84 2.29 26.83 -3.61
C HIS A 84 3.67 26.75 -4.29
N ASP A 85 4.47 27.81 -4.11
CA ASP A 85 5.81 27.96 -4.68
C ASP A 85 6.75 26.82 -4.24
N GLU A 86 6.63 26.34 -2.99
CA GLU A 86 7.43 25.23 -2.46
C GLU A 86 7.04 23.85 -3.01
N VAL A 87 5.86 23.71 -3.59
CA VAL A 87 5.36 22.45 -4.17
C VAL A 87 5.55 22.41 -5.68
N PHE A 88 5.37 23.55 -6.35
CA PHE A 88 5.35 23.64 -7.81
C PHE A 88 6.59 24.29 -8.42
N GLU A 89 7.51 24.83 -7.60
CA GLU A 89 8.72 25.54 -8.06
C GLU A 89 8.40 26.70 -9.02
N GLU A 90 7.24 27.35 -8.83
CA GLU A 90 6.74 28.51 -9.61
C GLU A 90 6.95 29.84 -8.89
#